data_AF-A0A6L5XWH3-F1
#
_entry.id   AF-A0A6L5XWH3-F1
#
_cell.length_a   1.000
_cell.length_b   1.000
_cell.length_c   1.000
_cell.angle_alpha   90.00
_cell.angle_beta   90.00
_cell.angle_gamma   90.00
#
_symmetry.space_group_name_H-M   'P 1'
#
loop_
_entity.id
_entity.type
_entity.pdbx_description
1 polymer ?
#
loop_
_entity_poly.entity_id
_entity_poly.type
_entity_poly.pdbx_seq_one_letter_code
_entity_poly.pdbx_strand_id
1 'polypeptide(L)' 'MRRIRIAKTATAEVVGIERIKGLEFIMYSCSECGYGIEADYCYCPDCRVIIKEEKREEITNGR' A
#
# COMPACT_ATOMS: atom_id res chain seq x y z
N MET A 1 13.57 15.52 -28.30
CA MET A 1 13.45 14.18 -27.67
C MET A 1 12.59 14.30 -26.42
N ARG A 2 11.32 13.87 -26.45
CA ARG A 2 10.46 13.89 -25.27
C ARG A 2 10.90 12.74 -24.35
N ARG A 3 11.52 13.05 -23.21
CA ARG A 3 11.86 12.06 -22.17
C ARG A 3 10.55 11.60 -21.52
N ILE A 4 10.07 10.43 -21.92
CA ILE A 4 8.94 9.78 -21.26
C ILE A 4 9.43 9.33 -19.88
N ARG A 5 8.90 9.93 -18.82
CA ARG A 5 9.16 9.47 -17.44
C ARG A 5 8.24 8.30 -17.18
N ILE A 6 8.77 7.08 -17.25
CA ILE A 6 8.05 5.89 -16.81
C ILE A 6 8.05 5.95 -15.28
N ALA A 7 6.88 6.12 -14.67
CA ALA A 7 6.76 6.09 -13.21
C ALA A 7 7.10 4.68 -12.72
N LYS A 8 8.03 4.57 -11.76
CA LYS A 8 8.40 3.28 -11.16
C LYS A 8 7.28 2.90 -10.19
N THR A 9 6.65 1.75 -10.44
CA THR A 9 5.62 1.17 -9.56
C THR A 9 6.22 -0.03 -8.85
N ALA A 10 5.99 -0.15 -7.55
CA ALA A 10 6.36 -1.33 -6.78
C ALA A 10 5.11 -2.04 -6.27
N THR A 11 5.25 -3.33 -6.03
CA THR A 11 4.33 -4.10 -5.21
C THR A 11 4.72 -3.92 -3.75
N ALA A 12 3.74 -4.02 -2.86
CA ALA A 12 3.99 -4.15 -1.44
C ALA A 12 3.42 -5.49 -0.97
N GLU A 13 4.18 -6.18 -0.13
CA GLU A 13 3.83 -7.51 0.37
C GLU A 13 3.29 -7.38 1.79
N VAL A 14 2.27 -8.17 2.14
CA VAL A 14 1.72 -8.18 3.49
C VAL A 14 2.73 -8.82 4.43
N VAL A 15 3.16 -8.07 5.45
CA VAL A 15 4.16 -8.50 6.44
C VAL A 15 3.49 -8.91 7.75
N GLY A 16 2.34 -8.31 8.06
CA GLY A 16 1.66 -8.54 9.31
C GLY A 16 0.24 -8.04 9.28
N ILE A 17 -0.59 -8.63 10.15
CA ILE A 17 -1.95 -8.17 10.41
C ILE A 17 -2.04 -7.94 11.92
N GLU A 18 -2.27 -6.69 12.32
CA GLU A 18 -2.52 -6.32 13.71
C GLU A 18 -4.01 -6.11 13.93
N ARG A 19 -4.53 -6.60 15.05
CA ARG A 19 -5.95 -6.45 15.41
C ARG A 19 -6.06 -5.65 16.69
N ILE A 20 -6.58 -4.43 16.60
CA ILE A 20 -6.71 -3.52 17.75
C ILE A 20 -8.17 -3.11 17.88
N LYS A 21 -8.80 -3.41 19.03
CA LYS A 21 -10.19 -3.03 19.34
C LYS A 21 -11.23 -3.44 18.28
N GLY A 22 -10.99 -4.53 17.55
CA GLY A 22 -11.87 -5.03 16.50
C GLY A 22 -11.63 -4.45 15.10
N LEU A 23 -10.60 -3.61 14.94
CA LEU A 23 -10.12 -3.14 13.63
C LEU A 23 -8.93 -4.00 13.18
N GLU A 24 -8.93 -4.42 11.91
CA GLU A 24 -7.82 -5.16 11.29
C GLU A 24 -6.92 -4.17 10.53
N PHE A 25 -5.68 -4.01 11.00
CA PHE A 25 -4.64 -3.21 10.36
C PHE A 25 -3.71 -4.14 9.60
N ILE A 26 -3.63 -3.96 8.28
CA ILE A 26 -2.70 -4.73 7.44
C ILE A 26 -1.43 -3.90 7.28
N MET A 27 -0.30 -4.47 7.68
CA MET A 27 1.02 -3.90 7.44
C MET A 27 1.62 -4.50 6.18
N TYR A 28 2.11 -3.63 5.32
CA TYR A 28 2.82 -3.96 4.10
C TYR A 28 4.30 -3.59 4.22
N SER A 29 5.17 -4.24 3.46
CA SER A 29 6.56 -3.79 3.26
C SER A 29 6.75 -3.37 1.83
N CYS A 30 7.44 -2.26 1.62
CA CYS A 30 7.88 -1.86 0.29
C CYS A 30 8.87 -2.88 -0.26
N SER A 31 8.56 -3.55 -1.38
CA SER A 31 9.51 -4.51 -1.99
C SER A 31 10.77 -3.84 -2.56
N GLU A 32 10.81 -2.50 -2.69
CA GLU A 32 12.00 -1.77 -3.18
C GLU A 32 12.98 -1.37 -2.07
N CYS A 33 12.49 -1.00 -0.88
CA CYS A 33 13.34 -0.47 0.20
C CYS A 33 13.17 -1.19 1.55
N GLY A 34 12.15 -2.04 1.69
CA GLY A 34 11.85 -2.76 2.94
C GLY A 34 11.14 -1.93 4.00
N TYR A 35 10.79 -0.67 3.73
CA TYR A 35 10.07 0.18 4.69
C TYR A 35 8.66 -0.40 5.01
N GLY A 36 8.26 -0.37 6.28
CA GLY A 36 6.94 -0.81 6.74
C GLY A 36 5.87 0.26 6.49
N ILE A 37 4.80 -0.13 5.82
CA ILE A 37 3.78 0.76 5.25
C ILE A 37 2.42 0.29 5.74
N GLU A 38 1.62 1.19 6.28
CA GLU A 38 0.25 0.88 6.68
C GLU A 38 -0.65 0.77 5.45
N ALA A 39 -1.72 -0.02 5.55
CA ALA A 39 -2.60 -0.34 4.43
C ALA A 39 -3.12 0.85 3.62
N ASP A 40 -3.29 2.03 4.23
CA ASP A 40 -3.88 3.20 3.59
C ASP A 40 -2.91 4.04 2.72
N TYR A 41 -1.66 3.58 2.55
CA TYR A 41 -0.64 4.34 1.80
C TYR A 41 -0.49 3.87 0.35
N CYS A 42 -0.93 4.71 -0.59
CA CYS A 42 -0.75 4.51 -2.04
C CYS A 42 0.73 4.63 -2.52
N TYR A 43 1.67 4.97 -1.65
CA TYR A 43 3.08 5.14 -2.00
C TYR A 43 3.99 4.89 -0.79
N CYS A 44 5.22 4.47 -1.04
CA CYS A 44 6.21 4.35 0.02
C CYS A 44 6.68 5.75 0.47
N PRO A 45 6.56 6.12 1.75
CA PRO A 45 7.00 7.43 2.24
C PRO A 45 8.53 7.59 2.16
N ASP A 46 9.28 6.49 2.19
CA ASP A 46 10.74 6.50 2.15
C ASP A 46 11.29 6.61 0.72
N CYS A 47 10.99 5.65 -0.15
CA CYS A 47 11.52 5.63 -1.53
C CYS A 47 10.62 6.32 -2.58
N ARG A 48 9.44 6.79 -2.18
CA ARG A 48 8.44 7.47 -3.05
C ARG A 48 7.98 6.64 -4.25
N VAL A 49 8.16 5.32 -4.19
CA VAL A 49 7.63 4.42 -5.21
C VAL A 49 6.12 4.30 -5.04
N ILE A 50 5.39 4.28 -6.15
CA ILE A 50 3.94 4.13 -6.14
C ILE A 50 3.62 2.66 -5.80
N ILE A 51 2.81 2.46 -4.78
CA ILE A 51 2.31 1.15 -4.36
C ILE A 51 0.88 1.04 -4.84
N LYS A 52 0.62 0.08 -5.72
CA LYS A 52 -0.74 -0.17 -6.19
C LYS A 52 -1.49 -0.97 -5.13
N GLU A 53 -2.37 -0.33 -4.39
CA GLU A 53 -3.44 -1.03 -3.68
C GLU A 53 -4.51 -1.49 -4.68
N GLU A 54 -4.85 -2.77 -4.66
CA GLU A 54 -6.18 -3.19 -5.08
C GLU A 54 -7.15 -2.76 -4.00
N LYS A 55 -7.76 -1.58 -4.17
CA LYS A 55 -8.84 -1.06 -3.31
C LYS A 55 -9.87 -2.16 -3.10
N ARG A 56 -9.95 -2.71 -1.88
CA ARG A 56 -11.10 -3.50 -1.48
C ARG A 56 -12.17 -2.53 -1.01
N GLU A 57 -13.06 -2.15 -1.92
CA GLU A 57 -14.25 -1.39 -1.57
C GLU A 57 -15.05 -2.19 -0.53
N GLU A 58 -15.11 -1.67 0.70
CA GLU A 58 -16.04 -2.17 1.71
C GLU A 58 -17.44 -1.83 1.22
N ILE A 59 -18.13 -2.83 0.69
CA ILE A 59 -19.53 -2.73 0.30
C ILE A 59 -20.32 -2.63 1.61
N THR A 60 -20.47 -1.44 2.16
CA THR A 60 -21.42 -1.20 3.24
C THR A 60 -22.82 -1.41 2.65
N ASN A 61 -23.37 -2.61 2.81
CA ASN A 61 -24.79 -2.82 2.59
C ASN A 61 -25.55 -2.02 3.66
N GLY A 62 -25.92 -0.79 3.29
CA GLY A 62 -26.91 0.01 4.00
C GLY A 62 -28.22 -0.75 4.07
N ARG A 63 -28.73 -0.86 5.30
CA ARG A 63 -30.05 -1.39 5.66
C ARG A 63 -31.19 -0.73 4.92
#